data_AF-X6GYQ7-F1
#
_entry.id   AF-X6GYQ7-F1
#
_cell.length_a   1.000
_cell.length_b   1.000
_cell.length_c   1.000
_cell.angle_alpha   90.00
_cell.angle_beta   90.00
_cell.angle_gamma   90.00
#
_symmetry.space_group_name_H-M   'P 1'
#
loop_
_entity.id
_entity.type
_entity.pdbx_description
1 polymer ?
#
loop_
_entity_poly.entity_id
_entity_poly.type
_entity_poly.pdbx_seq_one_letter_code
_entity_poly.pdbx_strand_id
1 'polypeptide(L)' 'MKATRRDASRQVEGVPYSRRRAVDDALLERTVQLFEARTGRLLSKEEARQIVENVSGFFRILAEWHKMD' A
#
# COMPACT_ATOMS: atom_id res chain seq x y z
N MET A 1 27.92 39.76 3.46
CA MET A 1 27.75 38.96 2.23
C MET A 1 28.86 37.91 2.21
N LYS A 2 28.67 36.58 2.16
CA LYS A 2 27.55 35.71 1.83
C LYS A 2 27.63 34.46 2.74
N ALA A 3 26.47 34.03 3.23
CA ALA A 3 26.32 32.82 4.04
C ALA A 3 26.50 31.57 3.17
N THR A 4 27.29 30.62 3.65
CA THR A 4 27.47 29.30 3.07
C THR A 4 26.18 28.51 3.29
N ARG A 5 25.36 28.38 2.24
CA ARG A 5 24.16 27.53 2.25
C ARG A 5 24.58 26.07 2.45
N ARG A 6 24.37 25.58 3.67
CA ARG A 6 24.23 24.15 3.95
C ARG A 6 22.96 23.63 3.30
N ASP A 7 23.07 22.40 2.82
CA ASP A 7 22.04 21.36 2.90
C ASP A 7 20.71 21.59 2.15
N ALA A 8 20.54 20.90 1.03
CA ALA A 8 19.23 20.40 0.57
C ALA A 8 19.37 19.58 -0.72
N SER A 9 20.35 18.67 -0.80
CA SER A 9 20.27 17.56 -1.75
C SER A 9 19.79 16.33 -1.00
N ARG A 10 18.62 16.46 -0.36
CA ARG A 10 17.86 15.32 0.13
C ARG A 10 17.47 14.53 -1.11
N GLN A 11 18.27 13.52 -1.40
CA GLN A 11 17.90 12.44 -2.29
C GLN A 11 16.53 11.97 -1.79
N VAL A 12 15.49 12.32 -2.54
CA VAL A 12 14.21 11.63 -2.44
C VAL A 12 14.49 10.28 -3.10
N GLU A 13 15.09 9.38 -2.33
CA GLU A 13 15.10 7.96 -2.65
C GLU A 13 13.62 7.58 -2.75
N GLY A 14 13.13 7.48 -3.99
CA GLY A 14 11.88 6.84 -4.28
C GLY A 14 11.95 5.46 -3.66
N VAL A 15 11.20 5.28 -2.57
CA VAL A 15 11.09 4.01 -1.86
C VAL A 15 10.82 2.95 -2.92
N PRO A 16 11.66 1.91 -3.04
CA PRO A 16 11.53 0.95 -4.12
C PRO A 16 10.12 0.37 -4.06
N TYR A 17 9.33 0.67 -5.08
CA TYR A 17 7.94 0.25 -5.30
C TYR A 17 7.78 -1.29 -5.42
N SER A 18 8.78 -2.05 -4.99
CA SER A 18 9.00 -3.44 -5.39
C SER A 18 9.32 -4.37 -4.24
N ARG A 19 9.23 -3.91 -2.97
CA ARG A 19 9.05 -4.87 -1.89
C ARG A 19 7.57 -5.17 -1.82
N ARG A 20 7.07 -6.06 -2.71
CA ARG A 20 5.77 -6.73 -2.49
C ARG A 20 5.86 -7.32 -1.09
N ARG A 21 5.29 -6.64 -0.11
CA ARG A 21 5.18 -7.21 1.22
C ARG A 21 4.29 -8.42 1.01
N ALA A 22 4.81 -9.62 1.26
CA ALA A 22 4.00 -10.82 1.13
C ALA A 22 2.74 -10.60 1.97
N VAL A 23 1.58 -10.57 1.31
CA VAL A 23 0.30 -10.54 2.01
C VAL A 23 0.20 -11.89 2.73
N ASP A 24 -0.05 -11.85 4.03
CA ASP A 24 -0.21 -13.06 4.83
C ASP A 24 -1.37 -13.90 4.27
N ASP A 25 -1.14 -15.20 4.12
CA ASP A 25 -2.15 -16.13 3.62
C ASP A 25 -3.40 -16.13 4.50
N ALA A 26 -3.27 -15.91 5.82
CA ALA A 26 -4.40 -15.77 6.72
C ALA A 26 -5.28 -14.55 6.40
N LEU A 27 -4.66 -13.45 5.95
CA LEU A 27 -5.39 -12.25 5.52
C LEU A 27 -6.12 -12.48 4.19
N LEU A 28 -5.50 -13.24 3.28
CA LEU A 28 -6.13 -13.61 2.00
C LEU A 28 -7.35 -14.51 2.24
N GLU A 29 -7.22 -15.55 3.07
CA GLU A 29 -8.34 -16.43 3.42
C GLU A 29 -9.48 -15.65 4.08
N ARG A 30 -9.16 -14.73 4.99
CA ARG A 30 -10.17 -13.89 5.62
C ARG A 30 -10.89 -12.98 4.61
N THR A 31 -10.15 -12.45 3.64
CA THR A 31 -10.70 -11.62 2.56
C THR A 31 -11.65 -12.43 1.70
N VAL A 32 -11.27 -13.65 1.30
CA VAL A 32 -12.15 -14.58 0.57
C VAL A 32 -13.45 -14.78 1.35
N GLN A 33 -13.38 -15.28 2.59
CA GLN A 33 -14.55 -15.60 3.40
C GLN A 33 -15.53 -14.43 3.54
N LEU A 34 -15.00 -13.22 3.82
CA LEU A 34 -15.82 -12.04 4.03
C LEU A 34 -16.52 -11.59 2.74
N PHE A 35 -15.80 -11.59 1.62
CA PHE A 35 -16.33 -11.13 0.34
C PHE A 35 -17.32 -12.15 -0.24
N GLU A 36 -17.04 -13.44 -0.14
CA GLU A 36 -17.98 -14.49 -0.53
C GLU A 36 -19.28 -14.40 0.27
N ALA A 37 -19.18 -14.26 1.60
CA ALA A 37 -20.35 -14.10 2.47
C ALA A 37 -21.18 -12.84 2.13
N ARG A 38 -20.51 -11.74 1.74
CA ARG A 38 -21.18 -10.46 1.45
C ARG A 38 -21.80 -10.41 0.05
N THR A 39 -21.17 -11.05 -0.92
CA THR A 39 -21.51 -10.91 -2.35
C THR A 39 -22.20 -12.14 -2.93
N GLY A 40 -22.10 -13.31 -2.26
CA GLY A 40 -22.60 -14.59 -2.77
C GLY A 40 -21.79 -15.14 -3.96
N ARG A 41 -20.67 -14.48 -4.32
CA ARG A 41 -19.79 -14.90 -5.40
C ARG A 41 -18.55 -15.57 -4.83
N LEU A 42 -18.16 -16.71 -5.40
CA LEU A 42 -16.88 -17.35 -5.08
C LEU A 42 -15.71 -16.44 -5.46
N LEU A 43 -14.69 -16.38 -4.62
CA LEU A 43 -13.55 -15.50 -4.78
C LEU A 43 -12.25 -16.30 -4.80
N SER A 44 -11.47 -16.15 -5.86
CA SER A 44 -10.15 -16.77 -5.94
C SER A 44 -9.15 -16.08 -5.01
N LYS A 45 -8.09 -16.81 -4.62
CA LYS A 45 -6.97 -16.24 -3.84
C LYS A 45 -6.27 -15.09 -4.56
N GLU A 46 -6.28 -15.09 -5.90
CA GLU A 46 -5.74 -14.00 -6.72
C GLU A 46 -6.59 -12.73 -6.59
N GLU A 47 -7.91 -12.85 -6.73
CA GLU A 47 -8.84 -11.74 -6.53
C GLU A 47 -8.74 -11.18 -5.11
N ALA A 48 -8.61 -12.05 -4.09
CA ALA A 48 -8.37 -11.61 -2.71
C ALA A 48 -7.10 -10.76 -2.59
N ARG A 49 -6.01 -11.18 -3.26
CA ARG A 49 -4.77 -10.41 -3.26
C ARG A 49 -4.94 -9.05 -3.92
N GLN A 50 -5.60 -9.00 -5.08
CA GLN A 50 -5.86 -7.73 -5.77
C GLN A 50 -6.70 -6.78 -4.92
N ILE A 51 -7.72 -7.29 -4.22
CA ILE A 51 -8.52 -6.51 -3.28
C ILE A 51 -7.63 -5.91 -2.18
N VAL A 52 -6.83 -6.74 -1.52
CA VAL A 52 -5.94 -6.29 -0.43
C VAL A 52 -4.92 -5.27 -0.93
N GLU A 53 -4.31 -5.50 -2.09
CA GLU A 53 -3.34 -4.58 -2.69
C GLU A 53 -3.97 -3.24 -3.07
N ASN A 54 -5.15 -3.25 -3.69
CA ASN A 54 -5.85 -2.01 -4.06
C ASN A 54 -6.26 -1.18 -2.84
N VAL A 55 -6.85 -1.83 -1.83
CA VAL A 55 -7.30 -1.16 -0.60
C VAL A 55 -6.10 -0.59 0.17
N SER A 56 -5.06 -1.40 0.39
CA SER A 56 -3.85 -0.94 1.09
C SER A 56 -3.08 0.13 0.31
N GLY A 57 -3.03 0.02 -1.02
CA GLY A 57 -2.46 1.03 -1.91
C GLY A 57 -3.18 2.38 -1.81
N PHE A 58 -4.51 2.39 -1.79
CA PHE A 58 -5.30 3.61 -1.60
C PHE A 58 -5.01 4.27 -0.26
N PHE A 59 -5.00 3.53 0.85
CA PHE A 59 -4.63 4.08 2.16
C PHE A 59 -3.20 4.61 2.21
N ARG A 60 -2.28 4.02 1.45
CA ARG A 60 -0.91 4.55 1.34
C ARG A 60 -0.88 5.94 0.69
N ILE A 61 -1.68 6.16 -0.36
CA ILE A 61 -1.82 7.48 -0.98
C ILE A 61 -2.32 8.51 0.04
N LEU A 62 -3.36 8.16 0.82
CA LEU A 62 -3.87 9.04 1.87
C LEU A 62 -2.82 9.33 2.96
N ALA A 63 -2.02 8.33 3.33
CA ALA A 63 -0.94 8.49 4.29
C ALA A 63 0.22 9.33 3.75
N GLU A 64 0.47 9.32 2.44
CA GLU A 64 1.42 10.21 1.78
C GLU A 64 0.91 11.65 1.80
N TRP A 65 -0.36 11.89 1.46
CA TRP A 65 -0.98 13.23 1.57
C TRP A 65 -0.86 13.81 2.98
N HIS A 66 -1.16 13.02 4.02
CA HIS A 66 -1.07 13.50 5.40
C HIS A 66 0.35 13.95 5.82
N LYS A 67 1.40 13.44 5.17
CA LYS A 67 2.80 13.84 5.45
C LYS A 67 3.23 15.11 4.72
N MET A 68 2.40 15.62 3.81
CA MET A 68 2.67 16.84 3.03
C MET A 68 2.18 18.10 3.77
N ASP A 69 1.34 17.93 4.78
CA ASP A 69 0.97 18.96 5.78
C ASP A 69 2.01 19.05 6.91
#